data_AF-A0AAU5RM23-F1
#
_entry.id   AF-A0AAU5RM23-F1
#
_cell.length_a   1.000
_cell.length_b   1.000
_cell.length_c   1.000
_cell.angle_alpha   90.00
_cell.angle_beta   90.00
_cell.angle_gamma   90.00
#
_symmetry.space_group_name_H-M   'P 1'
#
loop_
_entity.id
_entity.type
_entity.pdbx_description
1 polymer ?
#
loop_
_entity_poly.entity_id
_entity_poly.type
_entity_poly.pdbx_seq_one_letter_code
_entity_poly.pdbx_strand_id
1 'polypeptide(L)'
;MNDHSEKLGRRGFLTAVGLVGATSALSLGFAPAATASPRAAAGATGGHWSGGRSANGWAVKDGAGGSDGIGVHRVEGSNASVALLAGDVATVLLHVTRRFHYEIRTLKAGDVHGHTTDRSVRADQESNYLSGTAVALCPDLYPAGARGGLFPHEIAVVRDILAECEAVVRWGGDDPDVPKEGHFQIDVRPGDAALRKLADTIEKWNRTPGKGAGATNAFTPQRLRAAKAMRTRQRGA
;
A
#
# COMPACT_ATOMS: atom_id res chain seq x y z
N MET A 1 -36.45 25.39 43.96
CA MET A 1 -35.74 25.25 42.68
C MET A 1 -34.30 24.98 43.05
N ASN A 2 -33.82 23.77 42.76
CA ASN A 2 -32.73 23.13 43.47
C ASN A 2 -31.34 23.69 43.18
N ASP A 3 -30.54 23.64 44.23
CA ASP A 3 -29.11 23.88 44.35
C ASP A 3 -28.27 22.75 43.72
N HIS A 4 -26.96 22.99 43.65
CA HIS A 4 -25.83 22.06 43.64
C HIS A 4 -24.90 22.11 42.42
N SER A 5 -23.87 22.93 42.64
CA SER A 5 -22.51 22.80 42.12
C SER A 5 -21.93 21.42 42.48
N GLU A 6 -21.60 20.59 41.48
CA GLU A 6 -20.77 19.40 41.69
C GLU A 6 -19.46 19.48 40.91
N LYS A 7 -18.39 19.54 41.69
CA LYS A 7 -17.00 19.41 41.30
C LYS A 7 -16.73 17.94 40.97
N LEU A 8 -16.41 17.60 39.72
CA LEU A 8 -15.88 16.27 39.40
C LEU A 8 -14.35 16.31 39.38
N GLY A 9 -13.77 15.89 40.49
CA GLY A 9 -12.35 15.65 40.65
C GLY A 9 -12.05 14.18 40.90
N ARG A 10 -11.13 13.67 40.07
CA ARG A 10 -10.09 12.66 40.35
C ARG A 10 -10.49 11.18 40.61
N ARG A 11 -9.93 10.36 39.70
CA ARG A 11 -9.18 9.11 39.95
C ARG A 11 -9.95 7.91 40.52
N GLY A 12 -9.88 6.80 39.79
CA GLY A 12 -10.10 5.45 40.32
C GLY A 12 -10.24 4.46 39.16
N PHE A 13 -9.13 3.94 38.65
CA PHE A 13 -8.55 2.64 39.00
C PHE A 13 -9.30 1.42 38.41
N LEU A 14 -8.51 0.65 37.67
CA LEU A 14 -8.78 -0.68 37.14
C LEU A 14 -9.34 -1.63 38.21
N THR A 15 -10.29 -2.47 37.83
CA THR A 15 -10.36 -3.84 38.37
C THR A 15 -10.93 -4.79 37.34
N ALA A 16 -10.19 -5.88 37.12
CA ALA A 16 -10.61 -7.06 36.40
C ALA A 16 -11.32 -8.06 37.34
N VAL A 17 -11.81 -9.14 36.73
CA VAL A 17 -12.28 -10.43 37.29
C VAL A 17 -13.81 -10.59 37.44
N GLY A 18 -14.34 -11.63 36.80
CA GLY A 18 -15.68 -12.17 37.07
C GLY A 18 -16.17 -13.17 36.03
N LEU A 19 -16.02 -14.47 36.34
CA LEU A 19 -16.44 -15.65 35.58
C LEU A 19 -17.97 -15.89 35.59
N VAL A 20 -18.47 -16.51 34.51
CA VAL A 20 -19.65 -17.40 34.38
C VAL A 20 -21.06 -16.81 34.59
N GLY A 21 -21.81 -16.75 33.50
CA GLY A 21 -23.27 -16.69 33.49
C GLY A 21 -23.81 -17.43 32.26
N ALA A 22 -24.25 -18.67 32.44
CA ALA A 22 -24.98 -19.43 31.43
C ALA A 22 -26.46 -19.07 31.52
N THR A 23 -27.03 -18.47 30.46
CA THR A 23 -28.48 -18.37 30.27
C THR A 23 -28.83 -18.58 28.80
N SER A 24 -29.57 -19.65 28.56
CA SER A 24 -30.17 -20.07 27.31
C SER A 24 -31.29 -19.13 26.86
N ALA A 25 -31.28 -18.65 25.61
CA ALA A 25 -32.50 -18.22 24.91
C ALA A 25 -32.27 -17.95 23.40
N LEU A 26 -33.11 -18.59 22.58
CA LEU A 26 -33.62 -18.17 21.25
C LEU A 26 -32.63 -18.14 20.07
N SER A 27 -32.59 -19.27 19.35
CA SER A 27 -32.01 -19.39 18.01
C SER A 27 -32.90 -18.72 16.96
N LEU A 28 -32.73 -17.41 16.76
CA LEU A 28 -33.07 -16.74 15.49
C LEU A 28 -31.81 -16.69 14.64
N GLY A 29 -31.88 -17.28 13.45
CA GLY A 29 -30.75 -17.43 12.54
C GLY A 29 -30.18 -16.09 12.11
N PHE A 30 -29.02 -15.76 12.68
CA PHE A 30 -28.08 -14.82 12.09
C PHE A 30 -26.82 -15.62 11.73
N ALA A 31 -26.54 -15.74 10.44
CA ALA A 31 -25.25 -16.25 9.98
C ALA A 31 -24.16 -15.33 10.54
N PRO A 32 -23.17 -15.84 11.29
CA PRO A 32 -22.05 -15.00 11.71
C PRO A 32 -21.29 -14.55 10.46
N ALA A 33 -21.17 -13.25 10.27
CA ALA A 33 -20.20 -12.69 9.34
C ALA A 33 -18.83 -13.22 9.79
N ALA A 34 -18.21 -14.06 8.95
CA ALA A 34 -16.88 -14.59 9.21
C ALA A 34 -15.90 -13.41 9.26
N THR A 35 -15.53 -13.00 10.48
CA THR A 35 -14.35 -12.17 10.70
C THR A 35 -13.16 -13.04 10.33
N ALA A 36 -12.66 -12.86 9.11
CA ALA A 36 -11.38 -13.44 8.70
C ALA A 36 -10.32 -12.93 9.67
N SER A 37 -9.89 -13.80 10.59
CA SER A 37 -8.72 -13.53 11.40
C SER A 37 -7.51 -13.51 10.46
N PRO A 38 -6.61 -12.51 10.53
CA PRO A 38 -5.38 -12.54 9.76
C PRO A 38 -4.64 -13.83 10.12
N ARG A 39 -4.44 -14.70 9.14
CA ARG A 39 -3.61 -15.88 9.33
C ARG A 39 -2.18 -15.38 9.51
N ALA A 40 -1.63 -15.55 10.71
CA ALA A 40 -0.20 -15.35 10.94
C ALA A 40 0.58 -16.26 9.99
N ALA A 41 1.40 -15.65 9.14
CA ALA A 41 2.21 -16.36 8.17
C ALA A 41 3.27 -17.21 8.88
N ALA A 42 3.45 -18.44 8.41
CA ALA A 42 4.66 -19.21 8.68
C ALA A 42 5.85 -18.40 8.14
N GLY A 43 6.88 -18.21 8.98
CA GLY A 43 7.92 -17.21 8.78
C GLY A 43 8.65 -17.35 7.45
N ALA A 44 8.53 -16.33 6.60
CA ALA A 44 9.51 -16.08 5.55
C ALA A 44 10.88 -15.93 6.22
N THR A 45 11.82 -16.81 5.89
CA THR A 45 13.19 -16.72 6.38
C THR A 45 13.81 -15.47 5.76
N GLY A 46 13.86 -14.38 6.53
CA GLY A 46 14.52 -13.15 6.11
C GLY A 46 15.97 -13.43 5.70
N GLY A 47 16.42 -12.80 4.62
CA GLY A 47 17.77 -12.86 4.10
C GLY A 47 18.41 -11.48 4.00
N HIS A 48 19.68 -11.45 3.61
CA HIS A 48 20.42 -10.23 3.31
C HIS A 48 20.67 -10.14 1.81
N TRP A 49 20.23 -9.05 1.17
CA TRP A 49 20.43 -8.81 -0.26
C TRP A 49 21.89 -8.44 -0.56
N SER A 50 22.57 -9.24 -1.37
CA SER A 50 23.98 -9.03 -1.75
C SER A 50 24.18 -8.44 -3.15
N GLY A 51 23.12 -8.37 -3.97
CA GLY A 51 23.21 -7.93 -5.36
C GLY A 51 23.31 -6.40 -5.50
N GLY A 52 24.11 -5.93 -6.46
CA GLY A 52 24.17 -4.52 -6.85
C GLY A 52 22.94 -4.01 -7.63
N ARG A 53 22.02 -4.91 -7.98
CA ARG A 53 20.72 -4.60 -8.58
C ARG A 53 19.61 -5.18 -7.72
N SER A 54 18.45 -4.51 -7.66
CA SER A 54 17.23 -5.04 -7.06
C SER A 54 16.56 -6.05 -8.00
N ALA A 55 15.56 -6.78 -7.49
CA ALA A 55 14.86 -7.83 -8.22
C ALA A 55 14.20 -7.34 -9.53
N ASN A 56 13.71 -6.09 -9.57
CA ASN A 56 13.19 -5.48 -10.80
C ASN A 56 14.29 -4.94 -11.76
N GLY A 57 15.57 -5.19 -11.44
CA GLY A 57 16.71 -4.90 -12.32
C GLY A 57 17.30 -3.50 -12.20
N TRP A 58 16.83 -2.68 -11.27
CA TRP A 58 17.35 -1.32 -11.03
C TRP A 58 18.59 -1.34 -10.13
N ALA A 59 19.48 -0.37 -10.28
CA ALA A 59 20.69 -0.29 -9.46
C ALA A 59 20.33 0.05 -8.00
N VAL A 60 20.90 -0.68 -7.05
CA VAL A 60 20.79 -0.36 -5.61
C VAL A 60 21.46 0.99 -5.33
N LYS A 61 20.88 1.75 -4.41
CA LYS A 61 21.34 3.09 -3.99
C LYS A 61 21.75 3.04 -2.53
N ASP A 62 22.94 3.55 -2.22
CA ASP A 62 23.57 3.40 -0.91
C ASP A 62 23.38 4.63 -0.01
N GLY A 63 22.84 5.75 -0.54
CA GLY A 63 22.53 6.96 0.23
C GLY A 63 21.12 7.50 0.04
N ALA A 64 20.54 8.02 1.13
CA ALA A 64 19.38 8.91 1.11
C ALA A 64 19.88 10.35 0.95
N GLY A 65 20.12 10.77 -0.29
CA GLY A 65 20.63 12.11 -0.63
C GLY A 65 20.76 12.28 -2.14
N GLY A 66 20.63 13.52 -2.62
CA GLY A 66 20.51 13.81 -4.06
C GLY A 66 21.66 13.31 -4.96
N SER A 67 22.81 12.93 -4.39
CA SER A 67 23.94 12.35 -5.14
C SER A 67 23.60 11.01 -5.80
N ASP A 68 22.70 10.23 -5.20
CA ASP A 68 22.32 8.89 -5.70
C ASP A 68 21.02 8.92 -6.53
N GLY A 69 20.42 10.10 -6.68
CA GLY A 69 19.14 10.30 -7.35
C GLY A 69 17.92 9.99 -6.47
N ILE A 70 18.10 9.70 -5.18
CA ILE A 70 17.00 9.53 -4.23
C ILE A 70 16.55 10.90 -3.71
N GLY A 71 15.26 11.19 -3.85
CA GLY A 71 14.62 12.40 -3.33
C GLY A 71 13.53 12.07 -2.31
N VAL A 72 13.30 12.96 -1.34
CA VAL A 72 12.14 12.87 -0.44
C VAL A 72 10.98 13.65 -1.06
N HIS A 73 9.87 12.97 -1.27
CA HIS A 73 8.70 13.51 -1.95
C HIS A 73 7.49 13.51 -1.04
N ARG A 74 6.76 14.62 -0.99
CA ARG A 74 5.49 14.71 -0.27
C ARG A 74 4.39 13.99 -1.05
N VAL A 75 3.57 13.22 -0.33
CA VAL A 75 2.33 12.66 -0.89
C VAL A 75 1.24 13.73 -0.80
N GLU A 76 0.89 14.32 -1.94
CA GLU A 76 -0.15 15.36 -2.03
C GLU A 76 -1.49 14.89 -1.42
N GLY A 77 -2.19 15.80 -0.75
CA GLY A 77 -3.41 15.48 0.01
C GLY A 77 -3.17 14.94 1.42
N SER A 78 -1.93 14.57 1.76
CA SER A 78 -1.59 13.99 3.05
C SER A 78 -0.43 14.73 3.76
N ASN A 79 -0.12 14.26 4.96
CA ASN A 79 1.09 14.63 5.70
C ASN A 79 2.21 13.59 5.58
N ALA A 80 2.04 12.58 4.72
CA ALA A 80 3.06 11.58 4.45
C ALA A 80 4.12 12.11 3.47
N SER A 81 5.35 11.61 3.61
CA SER A 81 6.44 11.81 2.65
C SER A 81 7.20 10.50 2.49
N VAL A 82 7.84 10.32 1.33
CA VAL A 82 8.50 9.06 0.99
C VAL A 82 9.78 9.34 0.20
N ALA A 83 10.87 8.63 0.53
CA ALA A 83 12.09 8.65 -0.25
C ALA A 83 11.95 7.73 -1.47
N LEU A 84 12.17 8.23 -2.68
CA LEU A 84 12.06 7.46 -3.93
C LEU A 84 13.16 7.87 -4.90
N LEU A 85 13.42 7.03 -5.90
CA LEU A 85 14.22 7.43 -7.06
C LEU A 85 13.49 8.55 -7.80
N ALA A 86 14.12 9.72 -7.90
CA ALA A 86 13.56 10.92 -8.49
C ALA A 86 13.24 10.74 -9.99
N GLY A 87 12.45 11.67 -10.53
CA GLY A 87 12.00 11.65 -11.93
C GLY A 87 10.79 10.73 -12.12
N ASP A 88 10.74 10.03 -13.26
CA ASP A 88 9.57 9.27 -13.70
C ASP A 88 9.12 8.21 -12.68
N VAL A 89 10.06 7.58 -11.97
CA VAL A 89 9.76 6.60 -10.91
C VAL A 89 8.97 7.25 -9.78
N ALA A 90 9.46 8.37 -9.23
CA ALA A 90 8.76 9.11 -8.20
C ALA A 90 7.37 9.57 -8.69
N THR A 91 7.27 10.09 -9.91
CA THR A 91 5.99 10.52 -10.49
C THR A 91 4.94 9.41 -10.49
N VAL A 92 5.31 8.20 -10.95
CA VAL A 92 4.40 7.06 -11.02
C VAL A 92 4.04 6.53 -9.63
N LEU A 93 5.02 6.33 -8.74
CA LEU A 93 4.75 5.77 -7.40
C LEU A 93 3.99 6.74 -6.50
N LEU A 94 4.22 8.06 -6.64
CA LEU A 94 3.41 9.07 -5.94
C LEU A 94 1.97 9.08 -6.44
N HIS A 95 1.73 8.89 -7.74
CA HIS A 95 0.37 8.74 -8.28
C HIS A 95 -0.36 7.54 -7.66
N VAL A 96 0.29 6.37 -7.64
CA VAL A 96 -0.25 5.16 -6.98
C VAL A 96 -0.56 5.43 -5.51
N THR A 97 0.39 6.04 -4.79
CA THR A 97 0.26 6.36 -3.36
C THR A 97 -0.90 7.33 -3.10
N ARG A 98 -1.10 8.34 -3.96
CA ARG A 98 -2.22 9.28 -3.87
C ARG A 98 -3.57 8.63 -4.15
N ARG A 99 -3.66 7.75 -5.17
CA ARG A 99 -4.87 6.97 -5.44
C ARG A 99 -5.24 6.12 -4.23
N PHE A 100 -4.27 5.43 -3.63
CA PHE A 100 -4.48 4.67 -2.40
C PHE A 100 -4.97 5.57 -1.25
N HIS A 101 -4.33 6.73 -1.06
CA HIS A 101 -4.70 7.71 -0.03
C HIS A 101 -6.16 8.18 -0.14
N TYR A 102 -6.62 8.49 -1.35
CA TYR A 102 -7.96 9.05 -1.57
C TYR A 102 -9.06 7.99 -1.64
N GLU A 103 -8.77 6.80 -2.15
CA GLU A 103 -9.82 5.84 -2.54
C GLU A 103 -9.85 4.57 -1.68
N ILE A 104 -8.80 4.32 -0.89
CA ILE A 104 -8.70 3.13 -0.04
C ILE A 104 -8.55 3.57 1.42
N ARG A 105 -7.46 4.26 1.76
CA ARG A 105 -7.15 4.60 3.14
C ARG A 105 -6.33 5.88 3.25
N THR A 106 -6.79 6.80 4.09
CA THR A 106 -6.07 8.03 4.43
C THR A 106 -4.72 7.74 5.11
N LEU A 107 -3.64 7.87 4.33
CA LEU A 107 -2.25 7.85 4.79
C LEU A 107 -1.88 9.04 5.70
N LYS A 108 -1.14 8.75 6.78
CA LYS A 108 -0.54 9.70 7.73
C LYS A 108 0.99 9.69 7.63
N ALA A 109 1.64 10.59 8.36
CA ALA A 109 3.09 10.53 8.54
C ALA A 109 3.49 9.16 9.14
N GLY A 110 4.47 8.49 8.53
CA GLY A 110 4.90 7.14 8.91
C GLY A 110 4.17 6.00 8.18
N ASP A 111 3.05 6.25 7.50
CA ASP A 111 2.31 5.19 6.80
C ASP A 111 2.92 4.81 5.42
N VAL A 112 3.95 5.51 4.96
CA VAL A 112 4.53 5.33 3.63
C VAL A 112 6.03 5.14 3.74
N HIS A 113 6.51 3.94 3.41
CA HIS A 113 7.92 3.60 3.41
C HIS A 113 8.41 3.45 1.96
N GLY A 114 9.59 3.99 1.66
CA GLY A 114 10.19 3.96 0.32
C GLY A 114 11.61 3.44 0.37
N HIS A 115 12.54 4.19 -0.20
CA HIS A 115 13.96 3.84 -0.22
C HIS A 115 14.52 3.60 1.18
N THR A 116 15.35 2.56 1.28
CA THR A 116 16.11 2.20 2.46
C THR A 116 17.49 1.70 2.03
N THR A 117 18.47 1.80 2.92
CA THR A 117 19.79 1.19 2.77
C THR A 117 19.91 -0.12 3.55
N ASP A 118 18.89 -0.49 4.34
CA ASP A 118 18.82 -1.77 5.02
C ASP A 118 18.57 -2.88 4.01
N ARG A 119 19.57 -3.76 3.85
CA ARG A 119 19.57 -4.88 2.91
C ARG A 119 18.87 -6.13 3.44
N SER A 120 18.25 -6.06 4.61
CA SER A 120 17.42 -7.13 5.16
C SER A 120 16.11 -7.24 4.37
N VAL A 121 15.89 -8.36 3.71
CA VAL A 121 14.71 -8.61 2.87
C VAL A 121 14.01 -9.90 3.26
N ARG A 122 12.68 -9.89 3.31
CA ARG A 122 11.85 -11.09 3.54
C ARG A 122 11.42 -11.76 2.23
N ALA A 123 11.50 -11.03 1.12
CA ALA A 123 11.20 -11.50 -0.22
C ALA A 123 11.98 -10.66 -1.24
N ASP A 124 12.22 -11.21 -2.43
CA ASP A 124 12.99 -10.55 -3.49
C ASP A 124 12.39 -9.17 -3.86
N GLN A 125 11.07 -9.03 -3.87
CA GLN A 125 10.39 -7.76 -4.13
C GLN A 125 10.77 -6.64 -3.14
N GLU A 126 11.17 -6.97 -1.91
CA GLU A 126 11.60 -5.96 -0.92
C GLU A 126 12.97 -5.36 -1.28
N SER A 127 13.79 -6.04 -2.08
CA SER A 127 15.03 -5.44 -2.60
C SER A 127 14.77 -4.20 -3.48
N ASN A 128 13.55 -4.02 -4.00
CA ASN A 128 13.20 -2.86 -4.83
C ASN A 128 13.09 -1.55 -4.01
N TYR A 129 13.00 -1.64 -2.68
CA TYR A 129 13.18 -0.47 -1.82
C TYR A 129 14.62 0.03 -1.89
N LEU A 130 15.62 -0.85 -2.01
CA LEU A 130 17.04 -0.47 -2.08
C LEU A 130 17.39 0.38 -3.31
N SER A 131 16.64 0.25 -4.40
CA SER A 131 16.80 1.08 -5.61
C SER A 131 15.88 2.31 -5.64
N GLY A 132 15.00 2.47 -4.65
CA GLY A 132 14.01 3.55 -4.58
C GLY A 132 12.87 3.39 -5.60
N THR A 133 12.61 2.17 -6.06
CA THR A 133 11.64 1.86 -7.13
C THR A 133 10.41 1.09 -6.63
N ALA A 134 10.22 1.07 -5.32
CA ALA A 134 9.05 0.51 -4.67
C ALA A 134 8.62 1.35 -3.47
N VAL A 135 7.35 1.19 -3.09
CA VAL A 135 6.73 1.81 -1.91
C VAL A 135 5.95 0.75 -1.13
N ALA A 136 6.01 0.84 0.20
CA ALA A 136 5.16 0.08 1.12
C ALA A 136 4.18 1.04 1.80
N LEU A 137 2.89 0.81 1.62
CA LEU A 137 1.79 1.56 2.22
C LEU A 137 1.28 0.80 3.44
N CYS A 138 1.15 1.49 4.57
CA CYS A 138 0.77 0.95 5.88
C CYS A 138 1.40 -0.42 6.18
N PRO A 139 2.74 -0.54 6.21
CA PRO A 139 3.42 -1.84 6.32
C PRO A 139 3.06 -2.64 7.57
N ASP A 140 2.63 -1.97 8.65
CA ASP A 140 2.15 -2.64 9.86
C ASP A 140 0.77 -3.32 9.67
N LEU A 141 -0.07 -2.76 8.80
CA LEU A 141 -1.38 -3.33 8.44
C LEU A 141 -1.28 -4.36 7.32
N TYR A 142 -0.31 -4.20 6.42
CA TYR A 142 -0.09 -5.07 5.27
C TYR A 142 1.33 -5.67 5.27
N PRO A 143 1.69 -6.46 6.29
CA PRO A 143 3.02 -7.05 6.40
C PRO A 143 3.25 -8.12 5.32
N ALA A 144 4.53 -8.42 5.06
CA ALA A 144 4.93 -9.48 4.15
C ALA A 144 4.40 -10.86 4.63
N GLY A 145 3.91 -11.67 3.71
CA GLY A 145 3.29 -12.97 3.98
C GLY A 145 1.82 -12.91 4.37
N ALA A 146 1.23 -11.72 4.58
CA ALA A 146 -0.17 -11.57 4.95
C ALA A 146 -1.07 -11.31 3.73
N ARG A 147 -2.32 -11.78 3.82
CA ARG A 147 -3.41 -11.54 2.85
C ARG A 147 -4.70 -11.21 3.58
N GLY A 148 -5.64 -10.58 2.87
CA GLY A 148 -6.99 -10.30 3.36
C GLY A 148 -7.07 -9.05 4.22
N GLY A 149 -6.07 -8.18 4.16
CA GLY A 149 -6.12 -6.86 4.78
C GLY A 149 -6.93 -5.85 3.97
N LEU A 150 -7.07 -6.07 2.65
CA LEU A 150 -7.92 -5.27 1.78
C LEU A 150 -9.30 -5.92 1.58
N PHE A 151 -10.36 -5.11 1.68
CA PHE A 151 -11.72 -5.50 1.35
C PHE A 151 -11.89 -5.69 -0.17
N PRO A 152 -12.88 -6.46 -0.63
CA PRO A 152 -13.09 -6.73 -2.06
C PRO A 152 -13.21 -5.47 -2.94
N HIS A 153 -13.83 -4.41 -2.43
CA HIS A 153 -13.96 -3.14 -3.16
C HIS A 153 -12.64 -2.36 -3.20
N GLU A 154 -11.83 -2.40 -2.15
CA GLU A 154 -10.48 -1.82 -2.14
C GLU A 154 -9.56 -2.57 -3.10
N ILE A 155 -9.66 -3.90 -3.17
CA ILE A 155 -8.95 -4.70 -4.18
C ILE A 155 -9.36 -4.25 -5.58
N ALA A 156 -10.64 -3.98 -5.83
CA ALA A 156 -11.09 -3.48 -7.13
C ALA A 156 -10.43 -2.13 -7.49
N VAL A 157 -10.30 -1.22 -6.52
CA VAL A 157 -9.55 0.04 -6.69
C VAL A 157 -8.07 -0.22 -6.96
N VAL A 158 -7.41 -1.14 -6.24
CA VAL A 158 -6.02 -1.52 -6.55
C VAL A 158 -5.89 -2.01 -7.99
N ARG A 159 -6.79 -2.89 -8.45
CA ARG A 159 -6.76 -3.37 -9.84
C ARG A 159 -6.99 -2.28 -10.86
N ASP A 160 -7.83 -1.32 -10.53
CA ASP A 160 -8.08 -0.14 -11.33
C ASP A 160 -6.83 0.73 -11.48
N ILE A 161 -6.10 0.97 -10.38
CA ILE A 161 -4.82 1.70 -10.39
C ILE A 161 -3.79 0.98 -11.28
N LEU A 162 -3.67 -0.35 -11.17
CA LEU A 162 -2.73 -1.12 -11.99
C LEU A 162 -3.10 -1.09 -13.47
N ALA A 163 -4.39 -1.11 -13.80
CA ALA A 163 -4.86 -0.99 -15.18
C ALA A 163 -4.56 0.39 -15.76
N GLU A 164 -4.73 1.45 -14.97
CA GLU A 164 -4.37 2.82 -15.35
C GLU A 164 -2.86 3.00 -15.56
N CYS A 165 -2.04 2.26 -14.81
CA CYS A 165 -0.59 2.27 -14.96
C CYS A 165 -0.08 1.35 -16.09
N GLU A 166 -0.96 0.75 -16.91
CA GLU A 166 -0.63 -0.03 -18.12
C GLU A 166 0.41 -1.17 -17.91
N ALA A 167 0.51 -1.73 -16.70
CA ALA A 167 1.50 -2.71 -16.24
C ALA A 167 2.93 -2.18 -15.99
N VAL A 168 3.13 -0.86 -15.98
CA VAL A 168 4.39 -0.24 -15.49
C VAL A 168 4.56 -0.46 -13.98
N VAL A 169 3.47 -0.73 -13.27
CA VAL A 169 3.45 -0.99 -11.82
C VAL A 169 2.98 -2.41 -11.54
N ARG A 170 3.65 -3.10 -10.63
CA ARG A 170 3.23 -4.39 -10.05
C ARG A 170 2.80 -4.22 -8.60
N TRP A 171 1.83 -5.04 -8.19
CA TRP A 171 1.32 -5.09 -6.82
C TRP A 171 1.79 -6.35 -6.10
N GLY A 172 2.40 -6.19 -4.92
CA GLY A 172 2.94 -7.30 -4.14
C GLY A 172 1.88 -8.21 -3.51
N GLY A 173 0.60 -7.79 -3.49
CA GLY A 173 -0.48 -8.67 -3.06
C GLY A 173 -0.73 -9.86 -3.99
N ASP A 174 -0.18 -9.84 -5.22
CA ASP A 174 -0.24 -10.98 -6.14
C ASP A 174 0.94 -11.94 -6.05
N ASP A 175 1.98 -11.62 -5.27
CA ASP A 175 3.11 -12.53 -5.07
C ASP A 175 2.59 -13.86 -4.49
N PRO A 176 2.86 -15.01 -5.14
CA PRO A 176 2.28 -16.29 -4.73
C PRO A 176 2.84 -16.79 -3.41
N ASP A 177 4.11 -16.49 -3.13
CA ASP A 177 4.87 -17.07 -2.02
C ASP A 177 4.85 -16.14 -0.79
N VAL A 178 5.13 -14.85 -1.00
CA VAL A 178 5.21 -13.84 0.06
C VAL A 178 4.37 -12.62 -0.32
N PRO A 179 3.03 -12.73 -0.25
CA PRO A 179 2.13 -11.62 -0.54
C PRO A 179 2.37 -10.42 0.39
N LYS A 180 2.27 -9.21 -0.16
CA LYS A 180 2.36 -7.95 0.60
C LYS A 180 1.42 -6.91 0.00
N GLU A 181 0.21 -6.82 0.55
CA GLU A 181 -0.88 -6.00 -0.04
C GLU A 181 -0.62 -4.49 -0.04
N GLY A 182 0.30 -4.00 0.80
CA GLY A 182 0.75 -2.61 0.79
C GLY A 182 1.89 -2.31 -0.18
N HIS A 183 2.45 -3.32 -0.86
CA HIS A 183 3.63 -3.16 -1.72
C HIS A 183 3.26 -2.83 -3.16
N PHE A 184 3.89 -1.77 -3.70
CA PHE A 184 3.82 -1.42 -5.12
C PHE A 184 5.23 -1.13 -5.63
N GLN A 185 5.55 -1.60 -6.84
CA GLN A 185 6.86 -1.42 -7.46
C GLN A 185 6.76 -1.08 -8.94
N ILE A 186 7.80 -0.44 -9.48
CA ILE A 186 8.02 -0.36 -10.92
C ILE A 186 8.34 -1.76 -11.46
N ASP A 187 7.65 -2.15 -12.54
CA ASP A 187 7.73 -3.50 -13.15
C ASP A 187 8.40 -3.52 -14.53
N VAL A 188 8.96 -2.38 -14.95
CA VAL A 188 9.75 -2.27 -16.19
C VAL A 188 11.22 -2.01 -15.88
N ARG A 189 12.09 -2.35 -16.83
CA ARG A 189 13.54 -2.18 -16.70
C ARG A 189 13.92 -0.69 -16.77
N PRO A 190 15.10 -0.30 -16.25
CA PRO A 190 15.63 1.03 -16.45
C PRO A 190 15.69 1.40 -17.94
N GLY A 191 15.19 2.59 -18.31
CA GLY A 191 15.20 3.09 -19.69
C GLY A 191 14.01 2.65 -20.55
N ASP A 192 13.06 1.88 -20.01
CA ASP A 192 11.84 1.51 -20.74
C ASP A 192 10.97 2.75 -21.04
N ALA A 193 10.60 2.93 -22.31
CA ALA A 193 9.81 4.07 -22.78
C ALA A 193 8.39 4.11 -22.18
N ALA A 194 7.84 2.97 -21.75
CA ALA A 194 6.52 2.91 -21.13
C ALA A 194 6.48 3.68 -19.80
N LEU A 195 7.57 3.66 -19.03
CA LEU A 195 7.67 4.42 -17.78
C LEU A 195 7.59 5.93 -18.06
N ARG A 196 8.38 6.41 -19.01
CA ARG A 196 8.38 7.83 -19.41
C ARG A 196 7.00 8.28 -19.90
N LYS A 197 6.40 7.51 -20.80
CA LYS A 197 5.07 7.80 -21.36
C LYS A 197 4.01 7.90 -20.26
N LEU A 198 4.05 6.99 -19.28
CA LEU A 198 3.12 7.01 -18.15
C LEU A 198 3.36 8.24 -17.26
N ALA A 199 4.62 8.56 -16.94
CA ALA A 199 4.96 9.74 -16.16
C ALA A 199 4.47 11.04 -16.83
N ASP A 200 4.73 11.22 -18.14
CA ASP A 200 4.26 12.38 -18.91
C ASP A 200 2.72 12.48 -18.89
N THR A 201 2.03 11.34 -18.95
CA THR A 201 0.57 11.26 -18.87
C THR A 201 0.05 11.69 -17.49
N ILE A 202 0.68 11.21 -16.42
CA ILE A 202 0.35 11.58 -15.03
C ILE A 202 0.60 13.07 -14.79
N GLU A 203 1.70 13.62 -15.28
CA GLU A 203 1.97 15.06 -15.17
C GLU A 203 0.90 15.90 -15.87
N LYS A 204 0.46 15.47 -17.06
CA LYS A 204 -0.64 16.12 -17.77
C LYS A 204 -1.93 16.08 -16.96
N TRP A 205 -2.25 14.95 -16.33
CA TRP A 205 -3.39 14.83 -15.44
C TRP A 205 -3.30 15.73 -14.22
N ASN A 206 -2.13 15.81 -13.58
CA ASN A 206 -1.91 16.68 -12.42
C ASN A 206 -2.09 18.17 -12.74
N ARG A 207 -1.79 18.58 -13.98
CA ARG A 207 -2.02 19.96 -14.46
C ARG A 207 -3.45 20.19 -14.98
N THR A 208 -4.28 19.15 -15.08
CA THR A 208 -5.64 19.24 -15.61
C THR A 208 -6.67 19.06 -14.49
N PRO A 209 -7.49 20.08 -14.17
CA PRO A 209 -8.53 19.97 -13.16
C PRO A 209 -9.45 18.76 -13.40
N GLY A 210 -9.67 17.96 -12.36
CA GLY A 210 -10.57 16.80 -12.40
C GLY A 210 -10.05 15.56 -13.14
N LYS A 211 -8.76 15.45 -13.45
CA LYS A 211 -8.17 14.28 -14.15
C LYS A 211 -7.11 13.52 -13.36
N GLY A 212 -6.71 13.99 -12.18
CA GLY A 212 -5.68 13.38 -11.34
C GLY A 212 -6.19 12.33 -10.36
N ALA A 213 -5.33 11.93 -9.43
CA ALA A 213 -5.68 10.99 -8.36
C ALA A 213 -6.91 11.46 -7.56
N GLY A 214 -7.81 10.54 -7.23
CA GLY A 214 -9.06 10.83 -6.50
C GLY A 214 -10.21 11.33 -7.36
N ALA A 215 -10.02 11.59 -8.66
CA ALA A 215 -11.09 12.01 -9.57
C ALA A 215 -11.75 10.83 -10.34
N THR A 216 -11.26 9.60 -10.13
CA THR A 216 -11.63 8.43 -10.93
C THR A 216 -12.63 7.54 -10.18
N ASN A 217 -13.71 7.14 -10.87
CA ASN A 217 -14.60 6.09 -10.37
C ASN A 217 -14.16 4.71 -10.89
N ALA A 218 -13.49 3.94 -10.02
CA ALA A 218 -13.01 2.59 -10.30
C ALA A 218 -14.12 1.57 -10.64
N PHE A 219 -15.38 1.85 -10.26
CA PHE A 219 -16.50 0.92 -10.38
C PHE A 219 -17.31 1.07 -11.66
N THR A 220 -16.88 1.93 -12.60
CA THR A 220 -17.52 1.97 -13.91
C THR A 220 -17.28 0.65 -14.67
N PRO A 221 -18.24 0.16 -15.48
CA PRO A 221 -18.11 -1.13 -16.17
C PRO A 221 -16.85 -1.24 -17.04
N GLN A 222 -16.44 -0.14 -17.68
CA GLN A 222 -15.23 -0.10 -18.50
C GLN A 222 -13.96 -0.33 -17.65
N ARG A 223 -13.87 0.34 -16.50
CA ARG A 223 -12.72 0.26 -15.60
C ARG A 223 -12.61 -1.12 -14.95
N LEU A 224 -13.73 -1.70 -14.51
CA LEU A 224 -13.75 -3.07 -14.00
C LEU A 224 -13.29 -4.11 -15.05
N ARG A 225 -13.65 -3.92 -16.33
CA ARG A 225 -13.14 -4.77 -17.42
C ARG A 225 -11.64 -4.62 -17.62
N ALA A 226 -11.13 -3.39 -17.63
CA ALA A 226 -9.70 -3.12 -17.75
C ALA A 226 -8.91 -3.71 -16.57
N ALA A 227 -9.40 -3.54 -15.34
CA ALA A 227 -8.87 -4.14 -14.11
C ALA A 227 -8.80 -5.67 -14.19
N LYS A 228 -9.86 -6.32 -14.69
CA LYS A 228 -9.88 -7.78 -14.88
C LYS A 228 -8.85 -8.23 -15.93
N ALA A 229 -8.75 -7.52 -17.05
CA ALA A 229 -7.77 -7.81 -18.10
C ALA A 229 -6.34 -7.65 -17.59
N MET A 230 -6.06 -6.59 -16.83
CA MET A 230 -4.74 -6.34 -16.24
C MET A 230 -4.34 -7.43 -15.25
N ARG A 231 -5.26 -7.87 -14.39
CA ARG A 231 -5.01 -8.98 -13.46
C ARG A 231 -4.62 -10.27 -14.21
N THR A 232 -5.30 -10.60 -15.30
CA THR A 232 -4.94 -11.77 -16.12
C THR A 232 -3.54 -11.62 -16.71
N ARG A 233 -3.20 -10.44 -17.23
CA ARG A 233 -1.86 -10.15 -17.78
C ARG A 233 -0.77 -10.32 -16.73
N GLN A 234 -0.94 -9.77 -15.53
CA GLN A 234 0.08 -9.80 -14.48
C GLN A 234 0.24 -11.17 -13.81
N ARG A 235 -0.79 -12.02 -13.82
CA ARG A 235 -0.70 -13.40 -13.29
C ARG A 235 -0.22 -14.42 -14.31
N GLY A 236 -0.24 -14.07 -15.60
CA GLY A 236 0.24 -14.93 -16.68
C GLY A 236 1.67 -14.63 -17.14
N ALA A 237 2.32 -13.63 -16.54
CA ALA A 237 3.68 -13.18 -16.83
C ALA A 237 4.62 -13.54 -15.67
#